data_AF-A0A6A1TQE3-F1
#
_entry.id   AF-A0A6A1TQE3-F1
#
_cell.length_a   1.000
_cell.length_b   1.000
_cell.length_c   1.000
_cell.angle_alpha   90.00
_cell.angle_beta   90.00
_cell.angle_gamma   90.00
#
_symmetry.space_group_name_H-M   'P 1'
#
loop_
_entity.id
_entity.type
_entity.pdbx_description
1 polymer ?
#
loop_
_entity_poly.entity_id
_entity_poly.type
_entity_poly.pdbx_seq_one_letter_code
_entity_poly.pdbx_strand_id
1 'polypeptide(L)'
;MNDAARSDGDADLLGDILIGVAASSRWRIKVEPALGRALDLMVGESLMDWTTVSNRLGVELSATGRLLAEEIENDEEIMALEKKRIRALSSKLTEGRVTEFLTVKADHEILDF
;
A
#
# COMPACT_ATOMS: atom_id res chain seq x y z
N MET A 1 2.85 -2.82 -0.59
CA MET A 1 3.39 -1.45 -0.64
C MET A 1 4.15 -1.07 0.63
N ASN A 2 3.65 -1.33 1.84
CA ASN A 2 4.35 -0.92 3.07
C ASN A 2 5.77 -1.50 3.20
N ASP A 3 5.94 -2.81 2.93
CA ASP A 3 7.27 -3.44 2.93
C ASP A 3 8.22 -2.82 1.89
N ALA A 4 7.74 -2.58 0.67
CA ALA A 4 8.49 -1.91 -0.39
C ALA A 4 8.80 -0.44 -0.07
N ALA A 5 8.03 0.23 0.78
CA ALA A 5 8.36 1.58 1.22
C ALA A 5 9.52 1.55 2.22
N ARG A 6 9.59 0.53 3.09
CA ARG A 6 10.54 0.43 4.21
C ARG A 6 11.92 -0.14 3.86
N SER A 7 12.07 -0.81 2.72
CA SER A 7 13.31 -1.53 2.34
C SER A 7 13.65 -1.34 0.87
N ASP A 8 14.91 -0.98 0.57
CA ASP A 8 15.40 -0.84 -0.81
C ASP A 8 15.25 -2.15 -1.61
N GLY A 9 15.63 -3.28 -1.01
CA GLY A 9 15.57 -4.58 -1.69
C GLY A 9 14.13 -5.02 -2.02
N ASP A 10 13.17 -4.70 -1.14
CA ASP A 10 11.76 -5.00 -1.41
C ASP A 10 11.16 -4.00 -2.41
N ALA A 11 11.62 -2.75 -2.42
CA ALA A 11 11.25 -1.76 -3.43
C ALA A 11 11.71 -2.18 -4.83
N ASP A 12 12.97 -2.60 -4.95
CA ASP A 12 13.58 -3.05 -6.20
C ASP A 12 12.90 -4.33 -6.71
N LEU A 13 12.69 -5.32 -5.84
CA LEU A 13 11.99 -6.54 -6.22
C LEU A 13 10.56 -6.26 -6.71
N LEU A 14 9.82 -5.39 -6.02
CA LEU A 14 8.49 -5.00 -6.46
C LEU A 14 8.55 -4.24 -7.79
N GLY A 15 9.52 -3.35 -7.96
CA GLY A 15 9.78 -2.63 -9.20
C GLY A 15 10.01 -3.59 -10.36
N ASP A 16 10.92 -4.56 -10.21
CA ASP A 16 11.27 -5.58 -11.20
C ASP A 16 10.08 -6.44 -11.59
N ILE A 17 9.22 -6.80 -10.64
CA ILE A 17 7.99 -7.54 -10.94
C ILE A 17 7.02 -6.68 -11.74
N LEU A 18 6.84 -5.40 -11.35
CA LEU A 18 5.90 -4.49 -12.02
C LEU A 18 6.31 -4.16 -13.46
N ILE A 19 7.59 -4.26 -13.80
CA ILE A 19 8.10 -4.11 -15.18
C ILE A 19 8.30 -5.45 -15.92
N GLY A 20 7.98 -6.57 -15.28
CA GLY A 20 8.05 -7.92 -15.88
C GLY A 20 9.45 -8.54 -15.95
N VAL A 21 10.43 -7.97 -15.25
CA VAL A 21 11.81 -8.49 -15.15
C VAL A 21 11.90 -9.65 -14.15
N ALA A 22 11.07 -9.63 -13.11
CA ALA A 22 10.98 -10.71 -12.12
C ALA A 22 9.59 -11.35 -12.10
N ALA A 23 9.53 -12.64 -11.77
CA ALA A 23 8.29 -13.38 -11.64
C ALA A 23 7.50 -12.96 -10.38
N SER A 24 6.18 -12.79 -10.52
CA SER A 24 5.28 -12.39 -9.43
C SER A 24 5.28 -13.37 -8.24
N SER A 25 5.61 -14.64 -8.46
CA SER A 25 5.74 -15.66 -7.41
C SER A 25 6.86 -15.39 -6.41
N ARG A 26 7.81 -14.50 -6.74
CA ARG A 26 8.87 -14.08 -5.82
C ARG A 26 8.37 -13.08 -4.77
N TRP A 27 7.21 -12.46 -4.99
CA TRP A 27 6.64 -11.50 -4.05
C TRP A 27 5.90 -12.22 -2.93
N ARG A 28 6.30 -11.97 -1.68
CA ARG A 28 5.58 -12.47 -0.51
C ARG A 28 4.65 -11.39 0.02
N ILE A 29 3.34 -11.54 -0.21
CA ILE A 29 2.33 -10.67 0.37
C ILE A 29 2.22 -10.93 1.87
N LYS A 30 2.63 -9.95 2.66
CA LYS A 30 2.34 -9.87 4.09
C LYS A 30 1.09 -9.00 4.30
N VAL A 31 0.11 -9.55 5.01
CA VAL A 31 -1.03 -8.78 5.49
C VAL A 31 -0.63 -8.21 6.84
N GLU A 32 -0.60 -6.89 6.98
CA GLU A 32 -0.24 -6.27 8.26
C GLU A 32 -1.46 -6.23 9.19
N PRO A 33 -1.45 -6.95 10.32
CA PRO A 33 -2.57 -6.94 11.27
C PRO A 33 -2.76 -5.58 11.95
N ALA A 34 -1.75 -4.70 11.90
CA ALA A 34 -1.82 -3.35 12.44
C ALA A 34 -2.54 -2.36 11.52
N LEU A 35 -2.75 -2.68 10.23
CA LEU A 35 -3.38 -1.76 9.28
C LEU A 35 -4.80 -1.39 9.70
N GLY A 36 -5.61 -2.38 10.10
CA GLY A 36 -6.97 -2.13 10.59
C GLY A 36 -6.99 -1.16 11.77
N ARG A 37 -6.10 -1.36 12.75
CA ARG A 37 -5.98 -0.46 13.91
C ARG A 37 -5.53 0.95 13.54
N ALA A 38 -4.64 1.08 12.56
CA ALA A 38 -4.21 2.38 12.07
C ALA A 38 -5.38 3.13 11.39
N LEU A 39 -6.19 2.42 10.59
CA LEU A 39 -7.40 2.99 10.01
C LEU A 39 -8.42 3.39 11.09
N ASP A 40 -8.67 2.52 12.06
CA ASP A 40 -9.56 2.82 13.20
C ASP A 40 -9.11 4.08 13.97
N LEU A 41 -7.80 4.21 14.21
CA LEU A 41 -7.23 5.40 14.86
C LEU A 41 -7.45 6.65 14.01
N MET A 42 -7.16 6.60 12.71
CA MET A 42 -7.32 7.76 11.82
C MET A 42 -8.79 8.18 11.69
N VAL A 43 -9.72 7.23 11.74
CA VAL A 43 -11.16 7.53 11.81
C VAL A 43 -11.54 8.12 13.17
N GLY A 44 -11.03 7.56 14.27
CA GLY A 44 -11.24 8.10 15.62
C GLY A 44 -10.75 9.54 15.78
N GLU A 45 -9.65 9.89 15.12
CA GLU A 45 -9.07 11.24 15.09
C GLU A 45 -9.72 12.16 14.03
N SER A 46 -10.82 11.75 13.39
CA SER A 46 -11.54 12.52 12.37
C SER A 46 -10.71 12.91 11.13
N LEU A 47 -9.67 12.13 10.82
CA LEU A 47 -8.82 12.31 9.63
C LEU A 47 -9.33 11.50 8.43
N MET A 48 -10.12 10.47 8.69
CA MET A 48 -10.76 9.63 7.69
C MET A 48 -12.21 9.31 8.05
N ASP A 49 -12.97 8.93 7.04
CA ASP A 49 -14.33 8.44 7.17
C ASP A 49 -14.44 7.03 6.55
N TRP A 50 -15.12 6.12 7.23
CA TRP A 50 -15.53 4.85 6.63
C TRP A 50 -16.56 5.12 5.54
N THR A 51 -16.35 4.55 4.37
CA THR A 51 -17.23 4.72 3.21
C THR A 51 -17.47 3.39 2.51
N THR A 52 -18.33 3.40 1.50
CA THR A 52 -18.54 2.27 0.60
C THR A 52 -18.03 2.65 -0.79
N VAL A 53 -17.02 1.92 -1.27
CA VAL A 53 -16.49 2.09 -2.64
C VAL A 53 -16.78 0.82 -3.41
N SER A 54 -17.54 0.93 -4.51
CA SER A 54 -17.88 -0.21 -5.38
C SER A 54 -18.48 -1.41 -4.61
N ASN A 55 -19.45 -1.14 -3.73
CA ASN A 55 -20.09 -2.13 -2.83
C ASN A 55 -19.15 -2.83 -1.84
N ARG A 56 -17.95 -2.28 -1.59
CA ARG A 56 -17.01 -2.78 -0.58
C ARG A 56 -16.76 -1.72 0.47
N LEU A 57 -16.43 -2.16 1.70
CA LEU A 57 -15.97 -1.25 2.75
C LEU A 57 -14.65 -0.59 2.29
N GLY A 58 -14.61 0.73 2.38
CA GLY A 58 -13.45 1.54 2.07
C GLY A 58 -13.28 2.67 3.08
N VAL A 59 -12.26 3.46 2.87
CA VAL A 59 -11.99 4.68 3.65
C VAL A 59 -11.73 5.84 2.71
N GLU A 60 -12.14 7.03 3.10
CA GLU A 60 -11.82 8.28 2.41
C GLU A 60 -11.21 9.26 3.41
N LEU A 61 -10.31 10.14 2.96
CA LEU A 61 -9.80 11.23 3.80
C LEU A 61 -10.90 12.27 4.04
N SER A 62 -11.01 12.74 5.28
CA SER A 62 -11.84 13.90 5.61
C SER A 62 -11.24 15.18 5.02
N ALA A 63 -11.94 16.31 5.09
CA ALA A 63 -11.37 17.59 4.66
C ALA A 63 -10.07 17.93 5.42
N THR A 64 -10.05 17.71 6.74
CA THR A 64 -8.87 17.89 7.59
C THR A 64 -7.77 16.90 7.24
N GLY A 65 -8.13 15.62 7.03
CA GLY A 65 -7.18 14.59 6.63
C GLY A 65 -6.49 14.90 5.30
N ARG A 66 -7.22 15.45 4.33
CA ARG A 66 -6.66 15.90 3.04
C ARG A 66 -5.65 17.03 3.22
N LEU A 67 -5.98 18.05 4.01
CA LEU A 67 -5.07 19.18 4.28
C LEU A 67 -3.76 18.72 4.93
N LEU A 68 -3.86 17.86 5.95
CA LEU A 68 -2.68 17.32 6.63
C LEU A 68 -1.86 16.39 5.71
N ALA A 69 -2.53 15.58 4.89
CA ALA A 69 -1.84 14.76 3.91
C ALA A 69 -1.08 15.62 2.89
N GLU A 70 -1.66 16.74 2.43
CA GLU A 70 -0.98 17.70 1.55
C GLU A 70 0.21 18.37 2.24
N GLU A 71 0.08 18.76 3.52
CA GLU A 71 1.19 19.33 4.29
C GLU A 71 2.36 18.33 4.41
N ILE A 72 2.06 17.08 4.81
CA ILE A 72 3.06 16.01 4.90
C ILE A 72 3.68 15.72 3.54
N GLU A 73 2.89 15.73 2.47
CA GLU A 73 3.38 15.42 1.12
C GLU A 73 4.35 16.48 0.58
N ASN A 74 4.12 17.75 0.94
CA ASN A 74 4.95 18.89 0.55
C ASN A 74 6.19 19.10 1.44
N ASP A 75 6.23 18.48 2.62
CA ASP A 75 7.39 18.53 3.51
C ASP A 75 8.52 17.61 2.99
N GLU A 76 9.63 18.15 2.52
CA GLU A 76 10.73 17.35 1.95
C GLU A 76 11.62 16.66 3.02
N GLU A 77 11.43 16.94 4.31
CA GLU A 77 12.21 16.35 5.40
C GLU A 77 11.55 15.09 5.96
N ILE A 78 10.22 15.05 5.99
CA ILE A 78 9.47 13.90 6.49
C ILE A 78 9.47 12.78 5.44
N MET A 79 10.03 11.61 5.77
CA MET A 79 9.87 10.36 5.00
C MET A 79 10.08 10.51 3.48
N ALA A 80 11.06 11.34 3.08
CA ALA A 80 11.26 11.75 1.69
C ALA A 80 11.50 10.56 0.74
N LEU A 81 12.23 9.56 1.21
CA LEU A 81 12.58 8.37 0.43
C LEU A 81 11.37 7.46 0.23
N GLU A 82 10.59 7.24 1.28
CA GLU A 82 9.35 6.47 1.25
C GLU A 82 8.33 7.10 0.31
N LYS A 83 8.12 8.42 0.40
CA LYS A 83 7.22 9.15 -0.51
C LYS A 83 7.64 9.00 -1.96
N LYS A 84 8.94 9.12 -2.26
CA LYS A 84 9.46 8.91 -3.61
C LYS A 84 9.19 7.50 -4.13
N ARG A 85 9.42 6.47 -3.30
CA ARG A 85 9.15 5.06 -3.66
C ARG A 85 7.66 4.83 -3.87
N ILE A 86 6.82 5.32 -2.97
CA ILE A 86 5.37 5.19 -3.05
C ILE A 86 4.86 5.79 -4.36
N ARG A 87 5.27 7.02 -4.72
CA ARG A 87 4.88 7.67 -6.00
C ARG A 87 5.32 6.85 -7.22
N ALA A 88 6.54 6.30 -7.19
CA ALA A 88 7.07 5.52 -8.31
C ALA A 88 6.35 4.17 -8.50
N LEU A 89 5.91 3.55 -7.41
CA LEU A 89 5.31 2.21 -7.41
C LEU A 89 3.78 2.25 -7.52
N SER A 90 3.11 3.23 -6.89
CA SER A 90 1.64 3.30 -6.81
C SER A 90 0.99 3.45 -8.19
N SER A 91 1.59 4.26 -9.06
CA SER A 91 1.11 4.47 -10.44
C SER A 91 1.09 3.18 -11.29
N LYS A 92 1.86 2.16 -10.88
CA LYS A 92 1.97 0.87 -11.57
C LYS A 92 1.13 -0.23 -10.91
N LEU A 93 0.60 0.00 -9.71
CA LEU A 93 -0.19 -0.95 -8.93
C LEU A 93 -1.70 -0.72 -9.15
N THR A 94 -2.20 -1.15 -10.31
CA THR A 94 -3.64 -1.15 -10.60
C THR A 94 -4.36 -2.29 -9.85
N GLU A 95 -5.68 -2.22 -9.68
CA GLU A 95 -6.47 -3.30 -9.06
C GLU A 95 -6.27 -4.64 -9.79
N GLY A 96 -6.16 -4.61 -11.12
CA GLY A 96 -5.83 -5.79 -11.93
C GLY A 96 -4.47 -6.39 -11.56
N ARG A 97 -3.43 -5.55 -11.41
CA ARG A 97 -2.10 -6.02 -11.00
C ARG A 97 -2.09 -6.54 -9.56
N VAL A 98 -2.77 -5.88 -8.64
CA VAL A 98 -2.92 -6.37 -7.26
C VAL A 98 -3.63 -7.73 -7.25
N THR A 99 -4.65 -7.92 -8.09
CA THR A 99 -5.35 -9.21 -8.23
C THR A 99 -4.41 -10.30 -8.72
N GLU A 100 -3.57 -10.03 -9.71
CA GLU A 100 -2.56 -11.00 -10.20
C GLU A 100 -1.60 -11.43 -9.07
N PHE A 101 -1.13 -10.49 -8.25
CA PHE A 101 -0.28 -10.80 -7.09
C PHE A 101 -0.99 -11.71 -6.09
N LEU A 102 -2.28 -11.49 -5.86
CA LEU A 102 -3.09 -12.29 -4.93
C LEU A 102 -3.41 -13.68 -5.49
N THR A 103 -3.66 -13.80 -6.80
CA THR A 103 -3.98 -15.09 -7.44
C THR A 103 -2.78 -16.00 -7.55
N VAL A 104 -1.56 -15.47 -7.79
CA VAL A 104 -0.33 -16.29 -7.83
C VAL A 104 -0.05 -16.98 -6.48
N LYS A 105 -0.49 -16.36 -5.38
CA LYS A 105 -0.40 -16.94 -4.03
C LYS A 105 -1.42 -18.07 -3.81
N ALA A 106 -2.58 -18.05 -4.47
CA ALA A 106 -3.57 -19.12 -4.31
C ALA A 106 -3.05 -20.49 -4.80
N ASP A 107 -2.11 -20.48 -5.76
CA ASP A 107 -1.48 -21.70 -6.28
C ASP A 107 -0.27 -22.19 -5.45
N HIS A 108 0.22 -21.39 -4.48
CA HIS A 108 1.35 -21.75 -3.63
C HIS A 108 0.94 -21.75 -2.15
N GLU A 109 0.98 -22.94 -1.54
CA GLU A 109 0.54 -23.25 -0.17
C GLU A 109 0.69 -22.09 0.83
N ILE A 110 -0.42 -21.80 1.52
CA ILE A 110 -0.45 -20.93 2.69
C ILE A 110 0.37 -21.61 3.79
N LEU A 111 1.62 -21.19 3.97
CA LEU A 111 2.37 -21.52 5.17
C LEU A 111 1.89 -20.59 6.29
N ASP A 112 1.01 -21.12 7.14
CA ASP A 112 0.68 -20.54 8.43
C ASP A 112 1.93 -20.53 9.31
N PHE A 113 2.33 -19.34 9.76
CA PHE A 113 3.33 -19.13 10.81
C PHE A 113 2.66 -18.47 12.01
#